data_AF-A0A4S9YI93-F1
#
_entry.id   AF-A0A4S9YI93-F1
#
_cell.length_a   1.000
_cell.length_b   1.000
_cell.length_c   1.000
_cell.angle_alpha   90.00
_cell.angle_beta   90.00
_cell.angle_gamma   90.00
#
_symmetry.space_group_name_H-M   'P 1'
#
loop_
_entity.id
_entity.type
_entity.pdbx_description
1 polymer ?
#
loop_
_entity_poly.entity_id
_entity_poly.type
_entity_poly.pdbx_seq_one_letter_code
_entity_poly.pdbx_strand_id
1 'polypeptide(L)'
;MRKPWRKGARSKSSTMIVSELPQIISAMDNPLDSQLFSYFIIHAAQALNIYSETNNPFDGFVIDMAIGNTGLMHSLLCLSASCLLAHQPSSGQEIVVRHSHHFDRAVVTLRKGVEAYSSDNSTQNADCIMLQTILLALEAIITGEIHGSYRCHLLAAQRLVDSCGDLSSDVQSFARQFLQYHNLANTISCLDPVNVVKSSMQGCQTETAEQGTFSGSCIDGILHGLLDPMSRTRQVRDAIRYHRGIGNSRWFMDEQLLSLALGVETQLRTWQSR
;
A
#
# COMPACT_ATOMS: atom_id res chain seq x y z
N MET A 1 5.09 79.50 -34.36
CA MET A 1 3.96 78.63 -34.80
C MET A 1 4.04 77.30 -34.05
N ARG A 2 2.91 76.77 -33.58
CA ARG A 2 2.79 75.57 -32.72
C ARG A 2 2.35 74.33 -33.54
N LYS A 3 3.04 73.19 -33.30
CA LYS A 3 2.62 71.75 -33.34
C LYS A 3 2.21 71.14 -34.72
N PRO A 4 2.26 69.79 -34.94
CA PRO A 4 2.17 68.72 -33.93
C PRO A 4 3.07 67.47 -34.04
N TRP A 5 3.00 66.72 -32.95
CA TRP A 5 3.50 65.39 -32.63
C TRP A 5 3.22 64.29 -33.68
N ARG A 6 4.17 63.34 -33.82
CA ARG A 6 3.89 61.96 -34.25
C ARG A 6 4.38 60.98 -33.17
N LYS A 7 3.49 60.06 -32.76
CA LYS A 7 3.80 58.90 -31.92
C LYS A 7 4.16 57.71 -32.80
N GLY A 8 5.06 56.85 -32.28
CA GLY A 8 5.00 55.40 -32.49
C GLY A 8 6.17 54.76 -33.23
N ALA A 9 7.03 54.08 -32.49
CA ALA A 9 7.58 52.78 -32.90
C ALA A 9 7.90 51.96 -31.64
N ARG A 10 7.19 50.85 -31.51
CA ARG A 10 7.24 49.87 -30.42
C ARG A 10 8.65 49.27 -30.32
N SER A 11 9.19 49.25 -29.11
CA SER A 11 10.41 48.51 -28.76
C SER A 11 10.23 47.03 -29.05
N LYS A 12 11.28 46.39 -29.56
CA LYS A 12 11.35 44.98 -29.91
C LYS A 12 11.07 44.13 -28.67
N SER A 13 10.13 43.20 -28.81
CA SER A 13 9.86 42.15 -27.82
C SER A 13 11.10 41.28 -27.68
N SER A 14 11.82 41.43 -26.58
CA SER A 14 12.78 40.42 -26.13
C SER A 14 12.00 39.16 -25.81
N THR A 15 12.09 38.17 -26.69
CA THR A 15 11.75 36.78 -26.36
C THR A 15 12.63 36.37 -25.18
N MET A 16 12.05 36.32 -23.98
CA MET A 16 12.66 35.64 -22.84
C MET A 16 12.79 34.17 -23.24
N ILE A 17 14.03 33.74 -23.47
CA ILE A 17 14.37 32.33 -23.44
C ILE A 17 14.19 31.93 -21.97
N VAL A 18 13.06 31.28 -21.67
CA VAL A 18 12.88 30.62 -20.38
C VAL A 18 13.83 29.43 -20.41
N SER A 19 14.97 29.56 -19.75
CA SER A 19 15.82 28.41 -19.45
C SER A 19 14.99 27.41 -18.66
N GLU A 20 14.69 26.25 -19.25
CA GLU A 20 14.09 25.14 -18.53
C GLU A 20 15.04 24.76 -17.41
N LEU A 21 14.63 25.05 -16.17
CA LEU A 21 15.31 24.55 -14.98
C LEU A 21 15.36 23.01 -15.10
N PRO A 22 16.49 22.35 -14.77
CA PRO A 22 16.52 20.90 -14.75
C PRO A 22 15.35 20.39 -13.90
N GLN A 23 14.54 19.46 -14.42
CA GLN A 23 13.56 18.76 -13.59
C GLN A 23 14.32 18.05 -12.47
N ILE A 24 14.29 18.60 -11.26
CA ILE A 24 15.08 18.12 -10.11
C ILE A 24 14.60 16.72 -9.66
N ILE A 25 13.35 16.38 -9.98
CA ILE A 25 12.74 15.08 -9.68
C ILE A 25 12.12 14.53 -10.97
N SER A 26 12.61 13.38 -11.41
CA SER A 26 12.07 12.67 -12.57
C SER A 26 10.60 12.26 -12.31
N ALA A 27 9.76 12.21 -13.34
CA ALA A 27 8.30 11.93 -13.29
C ALA A 27 7.36 13.08 -12.88
N MET A 28 7.88 14.25 -12.50
CA MET A 28 7.08 15.44 -12.17
C MET A 28 7.01 16.41 -13.35
N ASP A 29 6.16 16.09 -14.31
CA ASP A 29 6.02 16.82 -15.58
C ASP A 29 4.93 17.90 -15.54
N ASN A 30 4.08 17.88 -14.51
CA ASN A 30 2.93 18.75 -14.36
C ASN A 30 2.92 19.42 -12.97
N PRO A 31 2.45 20.69 -12.82
CA PRO A 31 2.30 21.32 -11.51
C PRO A 31 1.44 20.54 -10.52
N LEU A 32 0.46 19.77 -11.01
CA LEU A 32 -0.36 18.88 -10.19
C LEU A 32 0.46 17.72 -9.59
N ASP A 33 1.57 17.32 -10.22
CA ASP A 33 2.44 16.26 -9.70
C ASP A 33 3.14 16.72 -8.43
N SER A 34 3.55 17.99 -8.38
CA SER A 34 4.08 18.61 -7.15
C SER A 34 3.04 18.70 -6.05
N GLN A 35 1.77 18.96 -6.41
CA GLN A 35 0.68 18.97 -5.44
C GLN A 35 0.39 17.56 -4.91
N LEU A 36 0.37 16.56 -5.78
CA LEU A 36 0.21 15.14 -5.41
C LEU A 36 1.37 14.65 -4.55
N PHE A 37 2.61 15.01 -4.89
CA PHE A 37 3.77 14.66 -4.08
C PHE A 37 3.70 15.31 -2.69
N SER A 38 3.37 16.60 -2.63
CA SER A 38 3.17 17.33 -1.37
C SER A 38 2.04 16.71 -0.53
N TYR A 39 0.91 16.38 -1.15
CA TYR A 39 -0.20 15.70 -0.49
C TYR A 39 0.22 14.34 0.06
N PHE A 40 1.07 13.60 -0.66
CA PHE A 40 1.59 12.32 -0.20
C PHE A 40 2.38 12.48 1.10
N ILE A 41 3.36 13.39 1.10
CA ILE A 41 4.23 13.66 2.25
C ILE A 41 3.42 14.11 3.47
N ILE A 42 2.50 15.07 3.27
CA ILE A 42 1.80 15.71 4.38
C ILE A 42 0.67 14.82 4.94
N HIS A 43 0.00 14.04 4.09
CA HIS A 43 -1.23 13.35 4.46
C HIS A 43 -1.20 11.85 4.17
N ALA A 44 -0.93 11.44 2.93
CA ALA A 44 -1.11 10.05 2.54
C ALA A 44 -0.14 9.10 3.28
N ALA A 45 1.13 9.49 3.45
CA ALA A 45 2.12 8.70 4.14
C ALA A 45 1.70 8.37 5.58
N GLN A 46 1.12 9.34 6.29
CA GLN A 46 0.59 9.14 7.64
C GLN A 46 -0.66 8.25 7.63
N ALA A 47 -1.58 8.46 6.70
CA ALA A 47 -2.81 7.66 6.59
C ALA A 47 -2.54 6.19 6.23
N LEU A 48 -1.48 5.92 5.47
CA LEU A 48 -1.03 4.58 5.07
C LEU A 48 -0.18 3.90 6.15
N ASN A 49 0.25 4.65 7.17
CA ASN A 49 1.10 4.13 8.21
C ASN A 49 0.33 3.12 9.07
N ILE A 50 0.57 1.83 8.82
CA ILE A 50 0.13 0.75 9.71
C ILE A 50 1.16 0.46 10.80
N TYR A 51 2.30 1.17 10.78
CA TYR A 51 3.44 0.99 11.66
C TYR A 51 3.36 1.85 12.92
N SER A 52 4.48 2.04 13.59
CA SER A 52 4.60 2.96 14.71
C SER A 52 4.71 4.39 14.22
N GLU A 53 4.39 5.36 15.09
CA GLU A 53 4.54 6.79 14.78
C GLU A 53 5.99 7.17 14.47
N THR A 54 6.97 6.43 15.03
CA THR A 54 8.40 6.72 14.91
C THR A 54 9.09 6.05 13.73
N ASN A 55 8.44 5.08 13.07
CA ASN A 55 9.06 4.29 12.00
C ASN A 55 8.10 4.07 10.84
N ASN A 56 7.65 5.17 10.21
CA ASN A 56 6.80 5.12 9.03
C ASN A 56 7.64 4.94 7.75
N PRO A 57 7.57 3.79 7.06
CA PRO A 57 8.32 3.54 5.83
C PRO A 57 7.94 4.51 4.70
N PHE A 58 6.67 4.94 4.66
CA PHE A 58 6.14 5.85 3.65
C PHE A 58 6.63 7.29 3.80
N ASP A 59 7.04 7.69 5.00
CA ASP A 59 7.62 9.02 5.29
C ASP A 59 9.16 8.96 5.42
N GLY A 60 9.75 7.80 5.11
CA GLY A 60 11.20 7.56 5.15
C GLY A 60 11.71 7.03 3.81
N PHE A 61 12.27 5.83 3.85
CA PHE A 61 13.01 5.27 2.72
C PHE A 61 12.18 5.11 1.43
N VAL A 62 10.84 4.99 1.51
CA VAL A 62 9.99 4.88 0.31
C VAL A 62 10.05 6.17 -0.51
N ILE A 63 10.00 7.33 0.14
CA ILE A 63 10.14 8.63 -0.54
C ILE A 63 11.54 8.78 -1.11
N ASP A 64 12.58 8.48 -0.30
CA ASP A 64 13.97 8.60 -0.72
C ASP A 64 14.25 7.79 -2.00
N MET A 65 13.75 6.55 -2.05
CA MET A 65 13.86 5.72 -3.24
C MET A 65 13.00 6.20 -4.40
N ALA A 66 11.80 6.75 -4.14
CA ALA A 66 10.96 7.31 -5.19
C ALA A 66 11.63 8.49 -5.90
N ILE A 67 12.30 9.38 -5.16
CA ILE A 67 13.05 10.51 -5.72
C ILE A 67 14.16 10.00 -6.67
N GLY A 68 14.81 8.89 -6.32
CA GLY A 68 15.86 8.27 -7.13
C GLY A 68 15.38 7.35 -8.27
N ASN A 69 14.08 7.02 -8.36
CA ASN A 69 13.56 6.06 -9.32
C ASN A 69 12.24 6.53 -9.96
N THR A 70 12.27 6.82 -11.26
CA THR A 70 11.12 7.33 -12.03
C THR A 70 9.88 6.43 -11.97
N GLY A 71 10.05 5.11 -12.03
CA GLY A 71 8.93 4.17 -12.00
C GLY A 71 8.25 4.12 -10.62
N LEU A 72 9.07 4.16 -9.57
CA LEU A 72 8.59 4.24 -8.21
C LEU A 72 7.90 5.58 -7.93
N MET A 73 8.44 6.70 -8.44
CA MET A 73 7.78 8.01 -8.34
C MET A 73 6.40 8.01 -9.01
N HIS A 74 6.26 7.43 -10.21
CA HIS A 74 4.94 7.30 -10.85
C HIS A 74 3.97 6.46 -10.00
N SER A 75 4.43 5.38 -9.38
CA SER A 75 3.58 4.57 -8.49
C SER A 75 3.15 5.36 -7.24
N LEU A 76 4.05 6.15 -6.66
CA LEU A 76 3.77 7.01 -5.50
C LEU A 76 2.76 8.11 -5.85
N LEU A 77 2.93 8.80 -6.98
CA LEU A 77 2.01 9.85 -7.43
C LEU A 77 0.63 9.29 -7.79
N CYS A 78 0.59 8.09 -8.39
CA CYS A 78 -0.65 7.37 -8.65
C CYS A 78 -1.40 7.07 -7.34
N LEU A 79 -0.71 6.47 -6.37
CA LEU A 79 -1.28 6.18 -5.05
C LEU A 79 -1.76 7.45 -4.34
N SER A 80 -0.96 8.52 -4.39
CA SER A 80 -1.31 9.82 -3.81
C SER A 80 -2.61 10.37 -4.40
N ALA A 81 -2.79 10.27 -5.73
CA ALA A 81 -4.02 10.68 -6.38
C ALA A 81 -5.22 9.83 -5.94
N SER A 82 -5.05 8.51 -5.79
CA SER A 82 -6.11 7.64 -5.25
C SER A 82 -6.49 8.00 -3.81
N CYS A 83 -5.51 8.28 -2.95
CA CYS A 83 -5.75 8.75 -1.59
C CYS A 83 -6.50 10.07 -1.57
N LEU A 84 -6.08 11.03 -2.40
CA LEU A 84 -6.73 12.34 -2.50
C LEU A 84 -8.17 12.21 -2.98
N LEU A 85 -8.44 11.41 -4.01
CA LEU A 85 -9.78 11.17 -4.54
C LEU A 85 -10.68 10.45 -3.52
N ALA A 86 -10.13 9.51 -2.74
CA ALA A 86 -10.86 8.85 -1.67
C ALA A 86 -11.20 9.82 -0.53
N HIS A 87 -10.29 10.72 -0.18
CA HIS A 87 -10.50 11.72 0.86
C HIS A 87 -11.39 12.89 0.42
N GLN A 88 -11.29 13.28 -0.85
CA GLN A 88 -12.00 14.41 -1.47
C GLN A 88 -12.59 13.96 -2.82
N PRO A 89 -13.76 13.28 -2.82
CA PRO A 89 -14.36 12.77 -4.06
C PRO A 89 -14.74 13.85 -5.08
N SER A 90 -14.88 15.11 -4.64
CA SER A 90 -15.13 16.27 -5.49
C SER A 90 -13.86 16.90 -6.07
N SER A 91 -12.68 16.30 -5.87
CA SER A 91 -11.45 16.75 -6.53
C SER A 91 -11.63 16.78 -8.04
N GLY A 92 -10.98 17.75 -8.70
CA GLY A 92 -11.22 18.04 -10.11
C GLY A 92 -10.87 16.88 -11.04
N GLN A 93 -11.54 16.83 -12.20
CA GLN A 93 -11.27 15.89 -13.30
C GLN A 93 -9.78 15.79 -13.67
N GLU A 94 -9.01 16.86 -13.44
CA GLU A 94 -7.58 16.90 -13.67
C GLU A 94 -6.81 15.89 -12.80
N ILE A 95 -7.21 15.67 -11.53
CA ILE A 95 -6.59 14.67 -10.65
C ILE A 95 -6.84 13.25 -11.17
N VAL A 96 -8.04 12.98 -11.69
CA VAL A 96 -8.36 11.69 -12.33
C VAL A 96 -7.48 11.45 -13.57
N VAL A 97 -7.27 12.48 -14.40
CA VAL A 97 -6.38 12.39 -15.56
C VAL A 97 -4.93 12.14 -15.13
N ARG A 98 -4.45 12.83 -14.08
CA ARG A 98 -3.10 12.62 -13.54
C ARG A 98 -2.94 11.23 -12.93
N HIS A 99 -3.95 10.72 -12.22
CA HIS A 99 -3.99 9.35 -11.73
C HIS A 99 -3.79 8.35 -12.88
N SER A 100 -4.62 8.42 -13.93
CA SER A 100 -4.51 7.50 -15.07
C SER A 100 -3.15 7.58 -15.76
N HIS A 101 -2.61 8.79 -15.95
CA HIS A 101 -1.27 8.97 -16.53
C HIS A 101 -0.20 8.25 -15.69
N HIS A 102 -0.22 8.44 -14.37
CA HIS A 102 0.78 7.84 -13.49
C HIS A 102 0.59 6.34 -13.33
N PHE A 103 -0.65 5.85 -13.33
CA PHE A 103 -0.96 4.42 -13.30
C PHE A 103 -0.37 3.71 -14.53
N ASP A 104 -0.64 4.24 -15.73
CA ASP A 104 -0.12 3.67 -16.99
C ASP A 104 1.40 3.62 -16.99
N ARG A 105 2.04 4.71 -16.54
CA ARG A 105 3.51 4.79 -16.45
C ARG A 105 4.06 3.80 -15.43
N ALA A 106 3.47 3.71 -14.24
CA ALA A 106 3.88 2.80 -13.18
C ALA A 106 3.82 1.33 -13.63
N VAL A 107 2.74 0.93 -14.31
CA VAL A 107 2.61 -0.44 -14.83
C VAL A 107 3.66 -0.73 -15.91
N VAL A 108 3.88 0.22 -16.84
CA VAL A 108 4.89 0.07 -17.89
C VAL A 108 6.31 -0.01 -17.32
N THR A 109 6.65 0.82 -16.33
CA THR A 109 7.98 0.81 -15.69
C THR A 109 8.20 -0.43 -14.86
N LEU A 110 7.18 -0.91 -14.13
CA LEU A 110 7.25 -2.15 -13.37
C LEU A 110 7.52 -3.34 -14.30
N ARG A 111 6.77 -3.46 -15.41
CA ARG A 111 6.98 -4.53 -16.39
C ARG A 111 8.42 -4.53 -16.93
N LYS A 112 8.93 -3.37 -17.34
CA LYS A 112 10.32 -3.23 -17.82
C LYS A 112 11.33 -3.58 -16.73
N GLY A 113 11.06 -3.18 -15.48
CA GLY A 113 11.90 -3.51 -14.33
C GLY A 113 12.00 -5.01 -14.11
N VAL A 114 10.88 -5.73 -14.16
CA VAL A 114 10.85 -7.20 -14.03
C VAL A 114 11.59 -7.90 -15.18
N GLU A 115 11.41 -7.44 -16.42
CA GLU A 115 12.13 -7.96 -17.58
C GLU A 115 13.65 -7.76 -17.44
N ALA A 116 14.09 -6.58 -16.99
CA ALA A 116 15.51 -6.26 -16.79
C ALA A 116 16.12 -7.00 -15.60
N TYR A 117 15.38 -7.16 -14.50
CA TYR A 117 15.83 -7.95 -13.35
C TYR A 117 16.10 -9.40 -13.75
N SER A 118 15.26 -9.97 -14.61
CA SER A 118 15.43 -11.33 -15.13
C SER A 118 16.72 -11.52 -15.95
N SER A 119 17.33 -10.44 -16.46
CA SER A 119 18.57 -10.49 -17.24
C SER A 119 19.83 -10.12 -16.47
N ASP A 120 19.76 -9.23 -15.47
CA ASP A 120 20.94 -8.58 -14.86
C ASP A 120 21.00 -8.72 -13.31
N ASN A 121 19.96 -9.28 -12.67
CA ASN A 121 19.89 -9.60 -11.22
C ASN A 121 20.48 -8.53 -10.27
N SER A 122 20.17 -7.24 -10.46
CA SER A 122 20.65 -6.20 -9.56
C SER A 122 19.69 -5.95 -8.37
N THR A 123 20.27 -5.77 -7.19
CA THR A 123 19.57 -5.57 -5.90
C THR A 123 18.70 -4.31 -5.89
N GLN A 124 19.24 -3.18 -6.36
CA GLN A 124 18.51 -1.90 -6.42
C GLN A 124 17.26 -1.98 -7.30
N ASN A 125 17.30 -2.79 -8.36
CA ASN A 125 16.13 -3.03 -9.20
C ASN A 125 15.08 -3.87 -8.45
N ALA A 126 15.49 -4.87 -7.66
CA ALA A 126 14.58 -5.69 -6.86
C ALA A 126 13.80 -4.87 -5.83
N ASP A 127 14.46 -3.96 -5.10
CA ASP A 127 13.82 -3.07 -4.13
C ASP A 127 12.78 -2.16 -4.80
N CYS A 128 13.12 -1.56 -5.93
CA CYS A 128 12.20 -0.71 -6.69
C CYS A 128 11.01 -1.50 -7.26
N ILE A 129 11.21 -2.76 -7.69
CA ILE A 129 10.14 -3.64 -8.16
C ILE A 129 9.21 -4.02 -7.00
N MET A 130 9.76 -4.37 -5.83
CA MET A 130 9.01 -4.69 -4.63
C MET A 130 8.12 -3.52 -4.22
N LEU A 131 8.70 -2.31 -4.09
CA LEU A 131 7.95 -1.13 -3.67
C LEU A 131 6.91 -0.71 -4.69
N GLN A 132 7.21 -0.70 -5.99
CA GLN A 132 6.19 -0.44 -7.03
C GLN A 132 5.03 -1.45 -6.92
N THR A 133 5.33 -2.72 -6.68
CA THR A 133 4.29 -3.76 -6.50
C THR A 133 3.42 -3.49 -5.27
N ILE A 134 4.01 -3.08 -4.15
CA ILE A 134 3.29 -2.72 -2.91
C ILE A 134 2.42 -1.47 -3.11
N LEU A 135 2.96 -0.42 -3.73
CA LEU A 135 2.21 0.82 -3.97
C LEU A 135 1.03 0.60 -4.91
N LEU A 136 1.18 -0.21 -5.96
CA LEU A 136 0.07 -0.60 -6.83
C LEU A 136 -0.96 -1.51 -6.13
N ALA A 137 -0.53 -2.35 -5.18
CA ALA A 137 -1.46 -3.11 -4.35
C ALA A 137 -2.33 -2.17 -3.50
N LEU A 138 -1.71 -1.18 -2.85
CA LEU A 138 -2.40 -0.16 -2.06
C LEU A 138 -3.34 0.69 -2.91
N GLU A 139 -2.90 1.07 -4.10
CA GLU A 139 -3.70 1.84 -5.05
C GLU A 139 -5.02 1.10 -5.36
N ALA A 140 -4.94 -0.18 -5.71
CA ALA A 140 -6.11 -1.01 -5.99
C ALA A 140 -7.02 -1.20 -4.76
N ILE A 141 -6.44 -1.26 -3.55
CA ILE A 141 -7.21 -1.36 -2.31
C ILE A 141 -7.97 -0.05 -2.04
N ILE A 142 -7.33 1.10 -2.21
CA ILE A 142 -7.90 2.42 -1.91
C ILE A 142 -8.99 2.80 -2.90
N THR A 143 -8.81 2.46 -4.18
CA THR A 143 -9.85 2.67 -5.21
C THR A 143 -11.04 1.73 -5.05
N GLY A 144 -10.95 0.76 -4.13
CA GLY A 144 -12.03 -0.20 -3.87
C GLY A 144 -12.22 -1.19 -5.00
N GLU A 145 -11.14 -1.57 -5.70
CA GLU A 145 -11.19 -2.48 -6.84
C GLU A 145 -11.70 -3.87 -6.42
N ILE A 146 -12.85 -4.27 -6.96
CA ILE A 146 -13.56 -5.50 -6.56
C ILE A 146 -13.23 -6.72 -7.41
N HIS A 147 -12.59 -6.56 -8.58
CA HIS A 147 -12.22 -7.66 -9.47
C HIS A 147 -10.94 -8.39 -9.02
N GLY A 148 -10.33 -7.94 -7.93
CA GLY A 148 -9.23 -8.65 -7.28
C GLY A 148 -7.85 -8.34 -7.84
N SER A 149 -7.67 -7.23 -8.57
CA SER A 149 -6.36 -6.78 -9.07
C SER A 149 -5.32 -6.66 -7.94
N TYR A 150 -5.74 -6.18 -6.77
CA TYR A 150 -4.88 -6.11 -5.58
C TYR A 150 -4.31 -7.49 -5.17
N ARG A 151 -5.06 -8.59 -5.42
CA ARG A 151 -4.65 -9.97 -5.06
C ARG A 151 -3.43 -10.39 -5.86
N CYS A 152 -3.38 -10.02 -7.14
CA CYS A 152 -2.26 -10.31 -8.02
C CYS A 152 -0.98 -9.61 -7.53
N HIS A 153 -1.09 -8.35 -7.09
CA HIS A 153 0.03 -7.62 -6.52
C HIS A 153 0.50 -8.21 -5.18
N LEU A 154 -0.41 -8.58 -4.27
CA LEU A 154 -0.04 -9.24 -3.01
C LEU A 154 0.63 -10.60 -3.23
N LEU A 155 0.15 -11.39 -4.18
CA LEU A 155 0.77 -12.67 -4.55
C LEU A 155 2.17 -12.46 -5.15
N ALA A 156 2.31 -11.46 -6.03
CA ALA A 156 3.60 -11.12 -6.64
C ALA A 156 4.61 -10.66 -5.57
N ALA A 157 4.21 -9.77 -4.67
CA ALA A 157 5.03 -9.30 -3.57
C ALA A 157 5.44 -10.46 -2.63
N GLN A 158 4.52 -11.36 -2.28
CA GLN A 158 4.83 -12.55 -1.49
C GLN A 158 5.91 -13.42 -2.17
N ARG A 159 5.74 -13.70 -3.48
CA ARG A 159 6.74 -14.47 -4.24
C ARG A 159 8.10 -13.79 -4.28
N LEU A 160 8.14 -12.46 -4.42
CA LEU A 160 9.37 -11.69 -4.37
C LEU A 160 10.03 -11.79 -3.00
N VAL A 161 9.29 -11.68 -1.89
CA VAL A 161 9.85 -11.85 -0.53
C VAL A 161 10.41 -13.26 -0.33
N ASP A 162 9.72 -14.29 -0.83
CA ASP A 162 10.10 -15.69 -0.63
C ASP A 162 11.25 -16.14 -1.52
N SER A 163 11.37 -15.56 -2.73
CA SER A 163 12.27 -16.05 -3.78
C SER A 163 13.43 -15.10 -4.10
N CYS A 164 13.32 -13.82 -3.75
CA CYS A 164 14.36 -12.82 -4.01
C CYS A 164 15.31 -12.72 -2.82
N GLY A 165 16.58 -13.11 -3.01
CA GLY A 165 17.64 -12.99 -2.00
C GLY A 165 18.26 -11.58 -1.92
N ASP A 166 17.89 -10.69 -2.84
CA ASP A 166 18.62 -9.44 -3.13
C ASP A 166 17.96 -8.18 -2.54
N LEU A 167 16.88 -8.33 -1.77
CA LEU A 167 16.20 -7.19 -1.16
C LEU A 167 17.04 -6.61 -0.01
N SER A 168 17.06 -5.28 0.11
CA SER A 168 17.63 -4.64 1.28
C SER A 168 16.85 -5.02 2.55
N SER A 169 17.51 -4.98 3.71
CA SER A 169 16.90 -5.34 4.99
C SER A 169 15.65 -4.51 5.29
N ASP A 170 15.67 -3.22 4.98
CA ASP A 170 14.55 -2.31 5.22
C ASP A 170 13.34 -2.65 4.34
N VAL A 171 13.56 -2.85 3.04
CA VAL A 171 12.51 -3.23 2.10
C VAL A 171 11.97 -4.62 2.42
N GLN A 172 12.83 -5.57 2.77
CA GLN A 172 12.41 -6.92 3.14
C GLN A 172 11.56 -6.92 4.42
N SER A 173 11.98 -6.18 5.45
CA SER A 173 11.23 -6.04 6.70
C SER A 173 9.87 -5.38 6.47
N PHE A 174 9.85 -4.27 5.72
CA PHE A 174 8.64 -3.57 5.32
C PHE A 174 7.69 -4.46 4.53
N ALA A 175 8.18 -5.17 3.51
CA ALA A 175 7.35 -6.02 2.66
C ALA A 175 6.73 -7.17 3.46
N ARG A 176 7.48 -7.82 4.35
CA ARG A 176 6.96 -8.90 5.23
C ARG A 176 5.84 -8.39 6.12
N GLN A 177 6.04 -7.25 6.77
CA GLN A 177 5.06 -6.61 7.63
C GLN A 177 3.80 -6.22 6.83
N PHE A 178 3.98 -5.49 5.72
CA PHE A 178 2.91 -5.12 4.81
C PHE A 178 2.06 -6.33 4.38
N LEU A 179 2.70 -7.42 3.96
CA LEU A 179 2.04 -8.65 3.55
C LEU A 179 1.31 -9.32 4.70
N GLN A 180 1.91 -9.38 5.89
CA GLN A 180 1.29 -9.97 7.07
C GLN A 180 -0.04 -9.26 7.41
N TYR A 181 -0.03 -7.93 7.47
CA TYR A 181 -1.23 -7.15 7.74
C TYR A 181 -2.29 -7.34 6.65
N HIS A 182 -1.93 -7.14 5.38
CA HIS A 182 -2.91 -7.17 4.29
C HIS A 182 -3.43 -8.58 3.99
N ASN A 183 -2.62 -9.62 4.13
CA ASN A 183 -3.09 -11.00 4.03
C ASN A 183 -4.09 -11.28 5.16
N LEU A 184 -3.82 -10.84 6.39
CA LEU A 184 -4.73 -11.03 7.50
C LEU A 184 -6.04 -10.26 7.32
N ALA A 185 -5.98 -8.99 6.92
CA ALA A 185 -7.15 -8.18 6.58
C ALA A 185 -8.02 -8.86 5.50
N ASN A 186 -7.38 -9.44 4.47
CA ASN A 186 -8.08 -10.21 3.44
C ASN A 186 -8.85 -11.42 3.98
N THR A 187 -8.38 -12.06 5.06
CA THR A 187 -9.10 -13.19 5.66
C THR A 187 -10.41 -12.78 6.31
N ILE A 188 -10.52 -11.52 6.72
CA ILE A 188 -11.73 -10.95 7.31
C ILE A 188 -12.63 -10.37 6.21
N SER A 189 -12.06 -9.71 5.21
CA SER A 189 -12.83 -9.02 4.17
C SER A 189 -13.30 -9.91 3.03
N CYS A 190 -12.71 -11.09 2.83
CA CYS A 190 -13.02 -11.98 1.71
C CYS A 190 -13.48 -13.38 2.13
N LEU A 191 -14.16 -14.09 1.22
CA LEU A 191 -14.53 -15.51 1.39
C LEU A 191 -13.36 -16.44 1.05
N ASP A 192 -12.60 -16.10 0.01
CA ASP A 192 -11.42 -16.82 -0.45
C ASP A 192 -10.18 -15.91 -0.31
N PRO A 193 -9.46 -15.93 0.84
CA PRO A 193 -8.36 -15.01 1.07
C PRO A 193 -7.11 -15.39 0.28
N VAL A 194 -6.30 -14.40 -0.10
CA VAL A 194 -4.97 -14.64 -0.69
C VAL A 194 -4.01 -15.12 0.40
N ASN A 195 -3.07 -16.00 0.05
CA ASN A 195 -1.98 -16.44 0.92
C ASN A 195 -2.44 -16.96 2.30
N VAL A 196 -3.54 -17.70 2.34
CA VAL A 196 -3.91 -18.45 3.53
C VAL A 196 -2.83 -19.49 3.80
N VAL A 197 -1.94 -19.20 4.74
CA VAL A 197 -1.28 -20.27 5.50
C VAL A 197 -2.43 -21.03 6.13
N LYS A 198 -2.68 -22.25 5.65
CA LYS A 198 -3.65 -23.15 6.26
C LYS A 198 -3.12 -23.41 7.67
N SER A 199 -3.56 -22.63 8.65
CA SER A 199 -3.42 -23.02 10.03
C SER A 199 -4.21 -24.30 10.13
N SER A 200 -3.51 -25.43 10.22
CA SER A 200 -4.12 -26.75 10.24
C SER A 200 -5.13 -26.77 11.38
N MET A 201 -6.42 -26.81 11.04
CA MET A 201 -7.44 -27.32 11.95
C MET A 201 -7.20 -28.82 12.11
N GLN A 202 -6.16 -29.17 12.86
CA GLN A 202 -5.92 -30.51 13.33
C GLN A 202 -6.02 -30.46 14.85
N GLY A 203 -7.15 -30.94 15.37
CA GLY A 203 -7.28 -31.36 16.76
C GLY A 203 -7.80 -30.30 17.72
N CYS A 204 -9.08 -30.41 18.05
CA CYS A 204 -9.49 -30.34 19.45
C CYS A 204 -8.74 -31.45 20.20
N GLN A 205 -7.50 -31.21 20.63
CA GLN A 205 -6.84 -31.95 21.71
C GLN A 205 -5.90 -31.01 22.45
N THR A 206 -6.14 -30.93 23.75
CA THR A 206 -5.22 -30.54 24.80
C THR A 206 -3.80 -31.00 24.51
N GLU A 207 -2.87 -30.05 24.34
CA GLU A 207 -1.50 -30.08 24.85
C GLU A 207 -0.85 -28.74 24.51
N THR A 208 0.00 -28.27 25.43
CA THR A 208 0.78 -27.03 25.38
C THR A 208 1.71 -26.97 24.18
N ALA A 209 1.16 -26.70 23.00
CA ALA A 209 1.88 -26.35 21.79
C ALA A 209 1.75 -24.85 21.59
N GLU A 210 2.89 -24.18 21.50
CA GLU A 210 3.04 -22.76 21.24
C GLU A 210 2.12 -22.34 20.08
N GLN A 211 0.96 -21.78 20.44
CA GLN A 211 0.10 -21.04 19.53
C GLN A 211 1.01 -20.06 18.82
N GLY A 212 1.15 -20.21 17.49
CA GLY A 212 2.10 -19.49 16.64
C GLY A 212 2.25 -18.04 17.10
N THR A 213 3.19 -17.85 18.01
CA THR A 213 3.42 -16.57 18.66
C THR A 213 4.16 -15.83 17.58
N PHE A 214 3.54 -14.77 17.04
CA PHE A 214 4.22 -13.88 16.13
C PHE A 214 5.55 -13.52 16.80
N SER A 215 6.65 -14.12 16.31
CA SER A 215 7.93 -14.08 17.02
C SER A 215 8.32 -12.62 17.19
N GLY A 216 8.63 -12.24 18.43
CA GLY A 216 8.77 -10.86 18.91
C GLY A 216 9.87 -10.02 18.28
N SER A 217 10.44 -10.44 17.15
CA SER A 217 11.43 -9.69 16.39
C SER A 217 10.81 -8.81 15.28
N CYS A 218 9.50 -8.93 14.99
CA CYS A 218 8.87 -8.28 13.84
C CYS A 218 7.66 -7.40 14.20
N ILE A 219 7.62 -6.86 15.42
CA ILE A 219 6.47 -6.06 15.86
C ILE A 219 6.98 -4.83 16.61
N ASP A 220 7.62 -3.91 15.89
CA ASP A 220 7.77 -2.51 16.35
C ASP A 220 6.98 -1.54 15.45
N GLY A 221 5.97 -2.09 14.78
CA GLY A 221 5.23 -1.34 13.78
C GLY A 221 4.23 -2.15 12.97
N ILE A 222 3.38 -2.97 13.59
CA ILE A 222 2.03 -3.17 13.04
C ILE A 222 1.05 -3.23 14.19
N LEU A 223 0.23 -2.18 14.35
CA LEU A 223 -0.90 -2.04 15.27
C LEU A 223 -0.81 -3.00 16.48
N HIS A 224 0.11 -2.70 17.41
CA HIS A 224 0.38 -3.56 18.56
C HIS A 224 -0.93 -4.07 19.18
N GLY A 225 -1.15 -5.38 19.07
CA GLY A 225 -2.33 -6.04 19.63
C GLY A 225 -3.54 -6.22 18.71
N LEU A 226 -3.56 -5.72 17.46
CA LEU A 226 -4.67 -5.98 16.52
C LEU A 226 -4.51 -7.26 15.69
N LEU A 227 -3.27 -7.73 15.45
CA LEU A 227 -3.04 -8.93 14.64
C LEU A 227 -3.66 -10.19 15.28
N ASP A 228 -3.57 -10.35 16.60
CA ASP A 228 -4.19 -11.48 17.31
C ASP A 228 -5.73 -11.49 17.17
N PRO A 229 -6.48 -10.42 17.54
CA PRO A 229 -7.93 -10.40 17.39
C PRO A 229 -8.37 -10.50 15.92
N MET A 230 -7.60 -9.95 14.97
CA MET A 230 -7.88 -10.15 13.53
C MET A 230 -7.78 -11.62 13.13
N SER A 231 -6.75 -12.35 13.59
CA SER A 231 -6.58 -13.78 13.31
C SER A 231 -7.67 -14.64 13.94
N ARG A 232 -8.08 -14.31 15.17
CA ARG A 232 -9.18 -14.99 15.87
C ARG A 232 -10.54 -14.69 15.26
N THR A 233 -10.75 -13.47 14.74
CA THR A 233 -11.97 -13.11 14.00
C THR A 233 -12.18 -14.05 12.81
N ARG A 234 -11.10 -14.40 12.11
CA ARG A 234 -11.17 -15.39 11.04
C ARG A 234 -11.62 -16.76 11.54
N GLN A 235 -11.06 -17.25 12.64
CA GLN A 235 -11.44 -18.54 13.24
C GLN A 235 -12.93 -18.57 13.61
N VAL A 236 -13.44 -17.49 14.21
CA VAL A 236 -14.88 -17.35 14.51
C VAL A 236 -15.71 -17.43 13.23
N ARG A 237 -15.31 -16.72 12.16
CA ARG A 237 -16.01 -16.76 10.86
C ARG A 237 -16.02 -18.15 10.24
N ASP A 238 -14.88 -18.83 10.25
CA ASP A 238 -14.74 -20.15 9.64
C ASP A 238 -15.53 -21.21 10.43
N ALA A 239 -15.56 -21.12 11.76
CA ALA A 239 -16.42 -21.96 12.60
C ALA A 239 -17.91 -21.74 12.32
N ILE A 240 -18.38 -20.48 12.26
CA ILE A 240 -19.78 -20.17 11.92
C ILE A 240 -20.15 -20.74 10.54
N ARG A 241 -19.26 -20.60 9.54
CA ARG A 241 -19.47 -21.15 8.19
C ARG A 241 -19.55 -22.68 8.22
N TYR A 242 -18.67 -23.33 8.97
CA TYR A 242 -18.67 -24.78 9.14
C TYR A 242 -20.01 -25.26 9.72
N HIS A 243 -20.49 -24.67 10.81
CA HIS A 243 -21.78 -25.04 11.40
C HIS A 243 -22.95 -24.85 10.43
N ARG A 244 -22.96 -23.73 9.68
CA ARG A 244 -23.97 -23.50 8.64
C ARG A 244 -23.90 -24.54 7.53
N GLY A 245 -22.70 -24.94 7.12
CA GLY A 245 -22.48 -25.95 6.07
C GLY A 245 -23.00 -27.34 6.43
N ILE A 246 -22.93 -27.73 7.71
CA ILE A 246 -23.50 -29.00 8.22
C ILE A 246 -24.98 -28.90 8.59
N GLY A 247 -25.65 -27.78 8.31
CA GLY A 247 -27.06 -27.56 8.63
C GLY A 247 -27.36 -27.27 10.10
N ASN A 248 -26.33 -27.01 10.93
CA ASN A 248 -26.51 -26.67 12.33
C ASN A 248 -26.85 -25.18 12.49
N SER A 249 -28.15 -24.87 12.62
CA SER A 249 -28.64 -23.52 12.85
C SER A 249 -28.39 -22.99 14.27
N ARG A 250 -27.99 -23.86 15.21
CA ARG A 250 -27.72 -23.55 16.62
C ARG A 250 -26.22 -23.40 16.92
N TRP A 251 -25.45 -22.86 15.98
CA TRP A 251 -24.01 -22.59 16.16
C TRP A 251 -23.70 -21.70 17.37
N PHE A 252 -24.66 -20.85 17.80
CA PHE A 252 -24.56 -20.02 19.00
C PHE A 252 -24.68 -20.81 20.31
N MET A 253 -24.89 -22.12 20.28
CA MET A 253 -24.84 -23.01 21.45
C MET A 253 -23.46 -23.63 21.66
N ASP A 254 -22.53 -23.41 20.73
CA ASP A 254 -21.15 -23.84 20.88
C ASP A 254 -20.41 -22.89 21.85
N GLU A 255 -20.17 -23.38 23.07
CA GLU A 255 -19.48 -22.63 24.11
C GLU A 255 -18.05 -22.22 23.73
N GLN A 256 -17.35 -23.05 22.94
CA GLN A 256 -15.99 -22.74 22.50
C GLN A 256 -16.01 -21.58 21.49
N LEU A 257 -16.96 -21.61 20.55
CA LEU A 257 -17.14 -20.54 19.58
C LEU A 257 -17.55 -19.22 20.26
N LEU A 258 -18.47 -19.27 21.23
CA LEU A 258 -18.88 -18.10 22.01
C LEU A 258 -17.71 -17.54 22.84
N SER A 259 -16.95 -18.42 23.50
CA SER A 259 -15.77 -18.02 24.27
C SER A 259 -14.71 -17.35 23.40
N LEU A 260 -14.44 -17.90 22.21
CA LEU A 260 -13.55 -17.31 21.23
C LEU A 260 -14.04 -15.93 20.76
N ALA A 261 -15.32 -15.80 20.43
CA ALA A 261 -15.92 -14.54 20.01
C ALA A 261 -15.87 -13.47 21.12
N LEU A 262 -16.17 -13.83 22.36
CA LEU A 262 -16.06 -12.94 23.52
C LEU A 262 -14.61 -12.51 23.77
N GLY A 263 -13.65 -13.42 23.57
CA GLY A 263 -12.22 -13.11 23.66
C GLY A 263 -11.80 -12.06 22.64
N VAL A 264 -12.22 -12.21 21.38
CA VAL A 264 -11.99 -11.21 20.32
C VAL A 264 -12.60 -9.86 20.68
N GLU A 265 -13.88 -9.86 21.10
CA GLU A 265 -14.58 -8.63 21.48
C GLU A 265 -13.86 -7.91 22.62
N THR A 266 -13.48 -8.65 23.66
CA THR A 266 -12.78 -8.10 24.82
C THR A 266 -11.47 -7.45 24.41
N GLN A 267 -10.65 -8.15 23.61
CA GLN A 267 -9.37 -7.63 23.11
C GLN A 267 -9.57 -6.34 22.32
N LEU A 268 -10.53 -6.31 21.39
CA LEU A 268 -10.82 -5.12 20.58
C LEU A 268 -11.33 -3.95 21.41
N ARG A 269 -12.15 -4.19 22.44
CA ARG A 269 -12.66 -3.13 23.34
C ARG A 269 -11.57 -2.53 24.22
N THR A 270 -10.60 -3.34 24.62
CA THR A 270 -9.46 -2.89 25.44
C THR A 270 -8.29 -2.39 24.61
N TRP A 271 -8.35 -2.54 23.29
CA TRP A 271 -7.27 -2.15 22.40
C TRP A 271 -7.10 -0.63 22.41
N GLN A 272 -5.85 -0.18 22.46
CA GLN A 272 -5.46 1.21 22.38
C GLN A 272 -4.32 1.29 21.36
N SER A 273 -4.48 2.16 20.35
CA SER A 273 -3.34 2.59 19.53
C SER A 273 -2.40 3.36 20.44
N ARG A 274 -1.28 2.75 20.82
CA ARG A 274 -0.20 3.45 21.50
C ARG A 274 0.61 4.25 20.51
#